data_AF-A0A8K0CBU1-F1
#
_entry.id   AF-A0A8K0CBU1-F1
#
_cell.length_a   1.000
_cell.length_b   1.000
_cell.length_c   1.000
_cell.angle_alpha   90.00
_cell.angle_beta   90.00
_cell.angle_gamma   90.00
#
_symmetry.space_group_name_H-M   'P 1'
#
loop_
_entity.id
_entity.type
_entity.pdbx_description
1 polymer ?
#
loop_
_entity_poly.entity_id
_entity_poly.type
_entity_poly.pdbx_seq_one_letter_code
_entity_poly.pdbx_strand_id
1 'polypeptide(L)'
;MESGELKFDLKQVKKDLILGISECSQRGLFHSVKWLSEMNFAVSHVKLSSEEYPQFTVSYNDETYLMAKSYFDLKEYDRCAYFTENCTDNKNRFLNLYSKYLSIEKKKLDTMTDSNCPPDPTKNSALRDLCTILKEDHLSHKLDGFCLYLYGVILKKLDLNSLAMDIFVESINEQPLHWGSWQELALLVPDKNTLLSLPLPDHWMKSFFLAQVYLEQLNNEALEIYYNLHSQGFEMSTYIKAQMAIAYHNRRELDKAIITFKDLLMLDPYRLDNLDTYSNILYVKELKTELADLAHTAVNIDKYRVETCCVIGNYYSLRSEHAKAVLYFQRALKLNPQYLSAWTLMGHEFMEMKNTNAAIQSYRQAIEVNRRDYRAWYGLGQTYEILKMPFYCMYYYKQAQQLRPNDSRMILALGETYEKLDKTENALKCYYKACHVGDVEGTALIKLAKLYDKLDDADNAAVAYTEYCLKEDEQRMNGYEAETEFYKAFQYLANYHLKKGQLEVAYTYANKCIEYDETKEQGKALLKAIASSRGEREMDVLRIDQSDHNISNITNDGSSHRVSDMVFSPN
;
A
#
# COMPACT_ATOMS: atom_id res chain seq x y z
N MET A 1 -19.58 6.24 13.97
CA MET A 1 -19.25 6.20 15.40
C MET A 1 -19.00 7.61 15.84
N GLU A 2 -19.59 7.99 16.96
CA GLU A 2 -19.80 9.37 17.40
C GLU A 2 -18.55 10.24 17.30
N SER A 3 -18.71 11.36 16.62
CA SER A 3 -17.84 12.53 16.60
C SER A 3 -17.85 13.22 17.97
N GLY A 4 -17.37 12.51 19.00
CA GLY A 4 -16.89 13.14 20.22
C GLY A 4 -15.47 13.60 19.97
N GLU A 5 -15.23 14.91 19.98
CA GLU A 5 -13.87 15.46 19.99
C GLU A 5 -13.10 14.83 21.17
N LEU A 6 -12.25 13.84 20.89
CA LEU A 6 -11.35 13.19 21.85
C LEU A 6 -10.34 14.23 22.34
N LYS A 7 -10.74 15.10 23.27
CA LYS A 7 -9.87 16.16 23.78
C LYS A 7 -8.90 15.55 24.77
N PHE A 8 -7.67 15.28 24.33
CA PHE A 8 -6.63 14.77 25.21
C PHE A 8 -6.26 15.82 26.28
N ASP A 9 -6.12 15.37 27.52
CA ASP A 9 -5.40 16.16 28.52
C ASP A 9 -3.90 16.08 28.22
N LEU A 10 -3.39 17.07 27.48
CA LEU A 10 -2.00 17.11 27.07
C LEU A 10 -1.01 17.16 28.26
N LYS A 11 -1.45 17.60 29.45
CA LYS A 11 -0.60 17.53 30.65
C LYS A 11 -0.45 16.09 31.13
N GLN A 12 -1.54 15.33 31.15
CA GLN A 12 -1.49 13.91 31.51
C GLN A 12 -0.66 13.13 30.49
N VAL A 13 -0.89 13.36 29.19
CA VAL A 13 -0.09 12.75 28.10
C VAL A 13 1.40 13.02 28.31
N LYS A 14 1.78 14.25 28.67
CA LYS A 14 3.19 14.59 28.91
C LYS A 14 3.79 13.84 30.11
N LYS A 15 3.04 13.67 31.19
CA LYS A 15 3.48 12.87 32.35
C LYS A 15 3.68 11.40 31.96
N ASP A 16 2.71 10.84 31.26
CA ASP A 16 2.72 9.46 30.75
C ASP A 16 3.93 9.21 29.82
N LEU A 17 4.21 10.15 28.92
CA LEU A 17 5.38 10.08 28.03
C LEU A 17 6.70 10.08 28.82
N ILE A 18 6.85 10.96 29.81
CA ILE A 18 8.07 11.03 30.63
C ILE A 18 8.26 9.74 31.46
N LEU A 19 7.17 9.19 32.01
CA LEU A 19 7.18 7.89 32.68
C LEU A 19 7.60 6.76 31.73
N GLY A 20 6.95 6.65 30.57
CA GLY A 20 7.25 5.63 29.58
C GLY A 20 8.68 5.69 29.06
N ILE A 21 9.23 6.89 28.84
CA ILE A 21 10.64 7.10 28.45
C ILE A 21 11.58 6.51 29.51
N SER A 22 11.33 6.80 30.79
CA SER A 22 12.18 6.32 31.88
C SER A 22 12.14 4.80 31.99
N GLU A 23 10.95 4.20 31.98
CA GLU A 23 10.81 2.74 32.11
C GLU A 23 11.38 1.97 30.93
N CYS A 24 11.13 2.44 29.70
CA CYS A 24 11.66 1.82 28.49
C CYS A 24 13.19 1.99 28.38
N SER A 25 13.72 3.14 28.83
CA SER A 25 15.16 3.43 28.84
C SER A 25 15.92 2.51 29.78
N GLN A 26 15.39 2.31 31.00
CA GLN A 26 15.94 1.37 31.97
C GLN A 26 15.96 -0.07 31.41
N ARG A 27 14.96 -0.44 30.61
CA ARG A 27 14.85 -1.77 30.00
C ARG A 27 15.58 -1.92 28.66
N GLY A 28 16.22 -0.88 28.13
CA GLY A 28 16.99 -0.96 26.87
C GLY A 28 16.12 -1.06 25.60
N LEU A 29 14.86 -0.62 25.67
CA LEU A 29 13.91 -0.63 24.55
C LEU A 29 14.07 0.64 23.68
N PHE A 30 15.19 0.74 22.98
CA PHE A 30 15.63 1.99 22.31
C PHE A 30 14.63 2.57 21.30
N HIS A 31 13.96 1.73 20.49
CA HIS A 31 12.99 2.22 19.49
C HIS A 31 11.73 2.81 20.13
N SER A 32 11.22 2.19 21.20
CA SER A 32 10.08 2.73 21.94
C SER A 32 10.46 4.01 22.68
N VAL A 33 11.67 4.09 23.26
CA VAL A 33 12.20 5.32 23.86
C VAL A 33 12.29 6.44 22.82
N LYS A 34 12.83 6.14 21.64
CA LYS A 34 12.92 7.09 20.53
C LYS A 34 11.54 7.66 20.19
N TRP A 35 10.57 6.78 19.94
CA TRP A 35 9.21 7.21 19.61
C TRP A 35 8.56 8.04 20.71
N LEU A 36 8.63 7.60 21.97
CA LEU A 36 8.09 8.35 23.11
C LEU A 36 8.77 9.71 23.28
N SER A 37 10.09 9.79 23.04
CA SER A 37 10.85 11.04 23.10
C SER A 37 10.47 12.01 21.97
N GLU A 38 10.26 11.52 20.75
CA GLU A 38 9.76 12.31 19.62
C GLU A 38 8.37 12.86 19.93
N MET A 39 7.48 12.04 20.51
CA MET A 39 6.15 12.49 20.95
C MET A 39 6.24 13.54 22.07
N ASN A 40 7.11 13.33 23.06
CA ASN A 40 7.30 14.27 24.16
C ASN A 40 7.84 15.62 23.67
N PHE A 41 8.72 15.59 22.67
CA PHE A 41 9.22 16.80 22.02
C PHE A 41 8.12 17.53 21.22
N ALA A 42 7.23 16.81 20.55
CA ALA A 42 6.09 17.40 19.86
C ALA A 42 5.18 18.19 20.82
N VAL A 43 5.02 17.71 22.07
CA VAL A 43 4.23 18.37 23.13
C VAL A 43 5.11 19.25 24.04
N SER A 44 6.22 19.77 23.52
CA SER A 44 7.14 20.64 24.27
C SER A 44 6.50 21.95 24.73
N HIS A 45 5.54 22.48 23.97
CA HIS A 45 4.79 23.71 24.28
C HIS A 45 3.98 23.62 25.59
N VAL A 46 3.61 22.41 26.03
CA VAL A 46 2.91 22.18 27.30
C VAL A 46 3.91 22.19 28.46
N LYS A 47 3.79 23.14 29.39
CA LYS A 47 4.65 23.20 30.57
C LYS A 47 3.98 22.50 31.76
N LEU A 48 4.72 21.59 32.41
CA LEU A 48 4.36 20.98 33.69
C LEU A 48 4.93 21.81 34.84
N SER A 49 4.21 21.90 35.95
CA SER A 49 4.74 22.46 37.20
C SER A 49 5.77 21.51 37.82
N SER A 50 6.67 22.01 38.67
CA SER A 50 7.75 21.20 39.27
C SER A 50 7.22 19.99 40.08
N GLU A 51 6.02 20.10 40.65
CA GLU A 51 5.35 19.05 41.43
C GLU A 51 4.64 18.02 40.54
N GLU A 52 4.34 18.36 39.28
CA GLU A 52 3.68 17.49 38.32
C GLU A 52 4.65 16.51 37.63
N TYR A 53 5.97 16.70 37.79
CA TYR A 53 6.96 15.79 37.24
C TYR A 53 6.96 14.45 37.98
N PRO A 54 7.00 13.32 37.26
CA PRO A 54 7.10 12.02 37.90
C PRO A 54 8.37 11.92 38.74
N GLN A 55 8.23 11.52 40.01
CA GLN A 55 9.36 11.25 40.87
C GLN A 55 9.96 9.89 40.50
N PHE A 56 11.17 9.91 39.95
CA PHE A 56 11.88 8.67 39.62
C PHE A 56 12.63 8.15 40.84
N THR A 57 12.18 7.02 41.38
CA THR A 57 13.00 6.19 42.26
C THR A 57 14.01 5.45 41.40
N VAL A 58 15.08 6.13 41.00
CA VAL A 58 16.22 5.44 40.41
C VAL A 58 16.83 4.60 41.53
N SER A 59 16.64 3.29 41.47
CA SER A 59 17.36 2.35 42.33
C SER A 59 18.82 2.33 41.87
N TYR A 60 19.59 3.36 42.24
CA TYR A 60 21.03 3.42 42.07
C TYR A 60 21.75 2.36 42.92
N ASN A 61 21.02 1.63 43.76
CA ASN A 61 21.56 0.68 44.73
C ASN A 61 21.68 -0.76 44.19
N ASP A 62 21.27 -1.02 42.94
CA ASP A 62 21.45 -2.34 42.33
C ASP A 62 22.71 -2.37 41.44
N GLU A 63 23.82 -2.75 42.06
CA GLU A 63 25.13 -2.92 41.40
C GLU A 63 25.05 -3.93 40.24
N THR A 64 24.21 -4.96 40.38
CA THR A 64 24.05 -6.02 39.37
C THR A 64 23.37 -5.46 38.12
N TYR A 65 22.30 -4.69 38.32
CA TYR A 65 21.60 -4.03 37.21
C TYR A 65 22.51 -3.05 36.47
N LEU A 66 23.24 -2.18 37.17
CA LEU A 66 24.11 -1.18 36.54
C LEU A 66 25.21 -1.84 35.69
N MET A 67 25.85 -2.88 36.22
CA MET A 67 26.85 -3.66 35.49
C MET A 67 26.22 -4.35 34.28
N ALA A 68 25.11 -5.07 34.45
CA ALA A 68 24.43 -5.77 33.36
C ALA A 68 23.95 -4.81 32.27
N LYS A 69 23.44 -3.64 32.64
CA LYS A 69 23.01 -2.60 31.69
C LYS A 69 24.18 -2.03 30.92
N SER A 70 25.35 -1.86 31.55
CA SER A 70 26.56 -1.42 30.84
C SER A 70 27.01 -2.43 29.77
N TYR A 71 26.97 -3.74 30.07
CA TYR A 71 27.22 -4.79 29.08
C TYR A 71 26.17 -4.81 27.96
N PHE A 72 24.91 -4.58 28.32
CA PHE A 72 23.82 -4.49 27.35
C PHE A 72 24.04 -3.33 26.36
N ASP A 73 24.43 -2.15 26.84
CA ASP A 73 24.64 -0.96 26.02
C ASP A 73 25.86 -1.11 25.08
N LEU A 74 26.86 -1.86 25.50
CA LEU A 74 28.00 -2.26 24.65
C LEU A 74 27.69 -3.43 23.69
N LYS A 75 26.43 -3.92 23.66
CA LYS A 75 25.97 -5.06 22.84
C LYS A 75 26.66 -6.38 23.15
N GLU A 76 27.11 -6.56 24.40
CA GLU A 76 27.67 -7.79 24.97
C GLU A 76 26.55 -8.60 25.66
N TYR A 77 25.56 -9.02 24.87
CA TYR A 77 24.31 -9.59 25.39
C TYR A 77 24.50 -10.88 26.21
N ASP A 78 25.45 -11.74 25.85
CA ASP A 78 25.72 -12.99 26.60
C ASP A 78 26.22 -12.71 28.02
N ARG A 79 27.05 -11.67 28.22
CA ARG A 79 27.52 -11.28 29.55
C ARG A 79 26.39 -10.69 30.39
N CYS A 80 25.57 -9.84 29.78
CA CYS A 80 24.37 -9.30 30.41
C CYS A 80 23.44 -10.42 30.91
N ALA A 81 23.18 -11.42 30.07
CA ALA A 81 22.36 -12.59 30.41
C ALA A 81 22.96 -13.44 31.53
N TYR A 82 24.29 -13.60 31.58
CA TYR A 82 24.95 -14.37 32.63
C TYR A 82 24.79 -13.73 34.02
N PHE A 83 25.02 -12.42 34.12
CA PHE A 83 24.98 -11.72 35.42
C PHE A 83 23.57 -11.45 35.95
N THR A 84 22.54 -11.58 35.12
CA THR A 84 21.13 -11.34 35.49
C THR A 84 20.32 -12.62 35.71
N GLU A 85 20.94 -13.79 35.64
CA GLU A 85 20.26 -15.09 35.63
C GLU A 85 19.50 -15.38 36.93
N ASN A 86 20.08 -15.02 38.07
CA ASN A 86 19.52 -15.29 39.40
C ASN A 86 18.68 -14.12 39.97
N CYS A 87 18.50 -13.04 39.20
CA CYS A 87 17.78 -11.86 39.67
C CYS A 87 16.27 -12.07 39.62
N THR A 88 15.59 -11.72 40.71
CA THR A 88 14.12 -11.83 40.84
C THR A 88 13.38 -10.53 40.49
N ASP A 89 14.08 -9.40 40.41
CA ASP A 89 13.44 -8.12 40.10
C ASP A 89 12.93 -8.08 38.66
N ASN A 90 11.73 -7.52 38.45
CA ASN A 90 11.09 -7.46 37.14
C ASN A 90 11.99 -6.84 36.05
N LYS A 91 12.74 -5.77 36.39
CA LYS A 91 13.66 -5.10 35.46
C LYS A 91 14.85 -5.98 35.06
N ASN A 92 15.46 -6.65 36.04
CA ASN A 92 16.59 -7.55 35.81
C ASN A 92 16.16 -8.82 35.07
N ARG A 93 14.99 -9.37 35.41
CA ARG A 93 14.39 -10.50 34.72
C ARG A 93 14.09 -10.17 33.25
N PHE A 94 13.50 -9.01 32.99
CA PHE A 94 13.31 -8.53 31.61
C PHE A 94 14.64 -8.40 30.87
N LEU A 95 15.64 -7.75 31.48
CA LEU A 95 16.96 -7.54 30.87
C LEU A 95 17.67 -8.88 30.58
N ASN A 96 17.51 -9.88 31.45
CA ASN A 96 18.01 -11.25 31.22
C ASN A 96 17.39 -11.87 29.96
N LEU A 97 16.06 -11.90 29.91
CA LEU A 97 15.33 -12.54 28.82
C LEU A 97 15.55 -11.80 27.49
N TYR A 98 15.57 -10.47 27.54
CA TYR A 98 15.77 -9.63 26.37
C TYR A 98 17.20 -9.72 25.82
N SER A 99 18.22 -9.78 26.70
CA SER A 99 19.60 -10.00 26.26
C SER A 99 19.81 -11.40 25.66
N LYS A 100 19.19 -12.44 26.22
CA LYS A 100 19.17 -13.79 25.59
C LYS A 100 18.56 -13.73 24.19
N TYR A 101 17.41 -13.07 24.03
CA TYR A 101 16.77 -12.88 22.73
C TYR A 101 17.67 -12.14 21.72
N LEU A 102 18.25 -11.01 22.11
CA LEU A 102 19.14 -10.23 21.23
C LEU A 102 20.44 -10.97 20.87
N SER A 103 20.98 -11.79 21.78
CA SER A 103 22.12 -12.66 21.50
C SER A 103 21.78 -13.69 20.41
N ILE A 104 20.60 -14.30 20.49
CA ILE A 104 20.10 -15.25 19.48
C ILE A 104 19.97 -14.56 18.11
N GLU A 105 19.33 -13.39 18.05
CA GLU A 105 19.17 -12.64 16.81
C GLU A 105 20.51 -12.18 16.22
N LYS A 106 21.46 -11.75 17.06
CA LYS A 106 22.81 -11.36 16.63
C LYS A 106 23.55 -12.54 15.99
N LYS A 107 23.60 -13.70 16.67
CA LYS A 107 24.24 -14.92 16.16
C LYS A 107 23.59 -15.40 14.86
N LYS A 108 22.27 -15.25 14.74
CA LYS A 108 21.52 -15.56 13.53
C LYS A 108 21.95 -14.67 12.36
N LEU A 109 22.06 -13.36 12.56
CA LEU A 109 22.53 -12.42 11.54
C LEU A 109 23.98 -12.72 11.11
N ASP A 110 24.88 -12.94 12.07
CA ASP A 110 26.29 -13.28 11.80
C ASP A 110 26.41 -14.58 10.96
N THR A 111 25.60 -15.59 11.29
CA THR A 111 25.56 -16.85 10.52
C THR A 111 25.03 -16.63 9.09
N MET A 112 24.04 -15.75 8.89
CA MET A 112 23.52 -15.44 7.57
C MET A 112 24.55 -14.71 6.70
N THR A 113 25.32 -13.79 7.27
CA THR A 113 26.35 -13.06 6.53
C THR A 113 27.47 -13.98 6.06
N ASP A 114 27.82 -14.99 6.85
CA ASP A 114 28.92 -15.91 6.55
C ASP A 114 28.55 -17.00 5.54
N SER A 115 27.31 -17.49 5.60
CA SER A 115 26.90 -18.68 4.84
C SER A 115 26.30 -18.40 3.45
N ASN A 116 25.96 -17.14 3.11
CA ASN A 116 25.21 -16.76 1.90
C ASN A 116 23.97 -17.65 1.63
N CYS A 117 23.47 -18.36 2.65
CA CYS A 117 22.37 -19.31 2.58
C CYS A 117 21.28 -18.88 3.55
N PRO A 118 19.99 -19.09 3.22
CA PRO A 118 18.91 -18.80 4.14
C PRO A 118 19.08 -19.62 5.44
N PRO A 119 18.73 -19.03 6.59
CA PRO A 119 18.87 -19.68 7.88
C PRO A 119 18.02 -20.96 7.91
N ASP A 120 18.66 -22.07 8.30
CA ASP A 120 17.99 -23.36 8.44
C ASP A 120 16.89 -23.25 9.53
N PRO A 121 15.60 -23.52 9.22
CA PRO A 121 14.49 -23.38 10.17
C PRO A 121 14.64 -24.29 11.40
N THR A 122 15.49 -25.31 11.32
CA THR A 122 15.85 -26.20 12.41
C THR A 122 16.76 -25.54 13.47
N LYS A 123 17.43 -24.42 13.13
CA LYS A 123 18.33 -23.68 14.05
C LYS A 123 17.62 -22.74 15.02
N ASN A 124 16.29 -22.68 15.00
CA ASN A 124 15.50 -21.91 15.98
C ASN A 124 15.37 -22.61 17.35
N SER A 125 16.18 -23.62 17.67
CA SER A 125 16.11 -24.34 18.95
C SER A 125 16.23 -23.39 20.14
N ALA A 126 17.22 -22.49 20.13
CA ALA A 126 17.42 -21.51 21.21
C ALA A 126 16.22 -20.56 21.39
N LEU A 127 15.54 -20.18 20.31
CA LEU A 127 14.34 -19.35 20.38
C LEU A 127 13.15 -20.14 20.96
N ARG A 128 13.02 -21.42 20.62
CA ARG A 128 12.02 -22.33 21.20
C ARG A 128 12.28 -22.56 22.68
N ASP A 129 13.52 -22.75 23.09
CA ASP A 129 13.90 -22.92 24.50
C ASP A 129 13.54 -21.66 25.29
N LEU A 130 13.86 -20.46 24.77
CA LEU A 130 13.46 -19.21 25.40
C LEU A 130 11.93 -19.05 25.47
N CYS A 131 11.21 -19.49 24.44
CA CYS A 131 9.75 -19.51 24.44
C CYS A 131 9.18 -20.46 25.51
N THR A 132 9.82 -21.61 25.78
CA THR A 132 9.37 -22.52 26.85
C THR A 132 9.52 -21.89 28.23
N ILE A 133 10.64 -21.21 28.49
CA ILE A 133 10.88 -20.48 29.74
C ILE A 133 9.82 -19.40 29.95
N LEU A 134 9.55 -18.59 28.92
CA LEU A 134 8.54 -17.53 29.00
C LEU A 134 7.13 -18.10 29.20
N LYS A 135 6.82 -19.26 28.61
CA LYS A 135 5.55 -19.94 28.82
C LYS A 135 5.38 -20.40 30.26
N GLU A 136 6.42 -20.94 30.89
CA GLU A 136 6.39 -21.33 32.31
C GLU A 136 6.23 -20.13 33.23
N ASP A 137 6.92 -19.03 32.93
CA ASP A 137 6.79 -17.76 33.67
C ASP A 137 5.40 -17.13 33.49
N HIS A 138 4.78 -17.27 32.30
CA HIS A 138 3.40 -16.82 32.03
C HIS A 138 2.39 -17.60 32.86
N LEU A 139 2.47 -18.93 32.86
CA LEU A 139 1.59 -19.81 33.65
C LEU A 139 1.73 -19.60 35.16
N SER A 140 2.87 -19.12 35.62
CA SER A 140 3.12 -18.78 37.02
C SER A 140 2.84 -17.32 37.37
N HIS A 141 2.28 -16.53 36.45
CA HIS A 141 1.97 -15.10 36.63
C HIS A 141 3.17 -14.25 37.08
N LYS A 142 4.37 -14.58 36.62
CA LYS A 142 5.62 -13.88 36.96
C LYS A 142 6.02 -12.79 35.96
N LEU A 143 5.35 -12.72 34.80
CA LEU A 143 5.70 -11.79 33.72
C LEU A 143 5.09 -10.41 33.96
N ASP A 144 5.92 -9.36 33.91
CA ASP A 144 5.45 -7.98 33.82
C ASP A 144 5.03 -7.63 32.38
N GLY A 145 4.37 -6.48 32.19
CA GLY A 145 3.89 -6.03 30.87
C GLY A 145 4.98 -6.01 29.78
N PHE A 146 6.24 -5.76 30.15
CA PHE A 146 7.39 -5.80 29.24
C PHE A 146 7.84 -7.23 28.91
N CYS A 147 7.83 -8.14 29.88
CA CYS A 147 8.12 -9.55 29.61
C CYS A 147 7.00 -10.19 28.76
N LEU A 148 5.74 -9.79 28.94
CA LEU A 148 4.64 -10.17 28.04
C LEU A 148 4.87 -9.66 26.62
N TYR A 149 5.34 -8.42 26.45
CA TYR A 149 5.75 -7.89 25.14
C TYR A 149 6.81 -8.78 24.47
N LEU A 150 7.88 -9.13 25.21
CA LEU A 150 8.94 -10.00 24.68
C LEU A 150 8.40 -11.39 24.32
N TYR A 151 7.50 -11.94 25.13
CA TYR A 151 6.84 -13.21 24.85
C TYR A 151 6.02 -13.15 23.56
N GLY A 152 5.23 -12.09 23.35
CA GLY A 152 4.50 -11.85 22.11
C GLY A 152 5.43 -11.74 20.89
N VAL A 153 6.56 -11.04 21.01
CA VAL A 153 7.56 -10.91 19.93
C VAL A 153 8.14 -12.27 19.55
N ILE A 154 8.47 -13.11 20.53
CA ILE A 154 9.00 -14.46 20.29
C ILE A 154 7.95 -15.36 19.65
N LEU A 155 6.70 -15.33 20.12
CA LEU A 155 5.59 -16.07 19.51
C LEU A 155 5.38 -15.67 18.06
N LYS A 156 5.42 -14.36 17.76
CA LYS A 156 5.33 -13.84 16.39
C LYS A 156 6.48 -14.34 15.50
N LYS A 157 7.72 -14.35 16.00
CA LYS A 157 8.89 -14.89 15.28
C LYS A 157 8.84 -16.41 15.06
N LEU A 158 8.03 -17.12 15.85
CA LEU A 158 7.73 -18.55 15.70
C LEU A 158 6.46 -18.81 14.86
N ASP A 159 5.92 -17.78 14.19
CA ASP A 159 4.70 -17.81 13.37
C ASP A 159 3.41 -18.19 14.14
N LEU A 160 3.41 -18.06 15.46
CA LEU A 160 2.26 -18.30 16.35
C LEU A 160 1.42 -17.02 16.53
N ASN A 161 0.92 -16.48 15.41
CA ASN A 161 0.31 -15.14 15.35
C ASN A 161 -0.94 -14.96 16.22
N SER A 162 -1.79 -15.98 16.36
CA SER A 162 -3.01 -15.88 17.18
C SER A 162 -2.67 -15.74 18.67
N LEU A 163 -1.79 -16.61 19.18
CA LEU A 163 -1.32 -16.54 20.56
C LEU A 163 -0.54 -15.25 20.83
N ALA A 164 0.28 -14.81 19.87
CA ALA A 164 0.99 -13.54 19.99
C ALA A 164 0.03 -12.36 20.15
N MET A 165 -1.09 -12.35 19.43
CA MET A 165 -2.11 -11.31 19.52
C MET A 165 -2.71 -11.21 20.92
N ASP A 166 -3.11 -12.36 21.50
CA ASP A 166 -3.69 -12.41 22.85
C ASP A 166 -2.68 -11.90 23.91
N ILE A 167 -1.43 -12.34 23.82
CA ILE A 167 -0.35 -11.91 24.73
C ILE A 167 -0.03 -10.42 24.58
N PHE A 168 -0.07 -9.86 23.37
CA PHE A 168 0.11 -8.41 23.20
C PHE A 168 -1.04 -7.61 23.81
N VAL A 169 -2.27 -8.11 23.75
CA VAL A 169 -3.42 -7.48 24.42
C VAL A 169 -3.24 -7.52 25.94
N GLU A 170 -2.80 -8.65 26.51
CA GLU A 170 -2.43 -8.73 27.93
C GLU A 170 -1.32 -7.73 28.29
N SER A 171 -0.25 -7.68 27.50
CA SER A 171 0.86 -6.72 27.67
C SER A 171 0.40 -5.27 27.66
N ILE A 172 -0.53 -4.91 26.76
CA ILE A 172 -1.09 -3.56 26.64
C ILE A 172 -1.97 -3.20 27.82
N ASN A 173 -2.75 -4.14 28.34
CA ASN A 173 -3.59 -3.93 29.51
C ASN A 173 -2.75 -3.72 30.78
N GLU A 174 -1.63 -4.44 30.90
CA GLU A 174 -0.68 -4.26 32.01
C GLU A 174 0.15 -2.97 31.88
N GLN A 175 0.69 -2.67 30.69
CA GLN A 175 1.55 -1.50 30.45
C GLN A 175 1.18 -0.74 29.16
N PRO A 176 0.16 0.14 29.20
CA PRO A 176 -0.32 0.86 28.02
C PRO A 176 0.68 1.89 27.46
N LEU A 177 1.68 2.29 28.25
CA LEU A 177 2.70 3.27 27.86
C LEU A 177 3.76 2.72 26.89
N HIS A 178 3.85 1.39 26.76
CA HIS A 178 4.86 0.77 25.91
C HIS A 178 4.39 0.71 24.44
N TRP A 179 4.85 1.66 23.61
CA TRP A 179 4.51 1.72 22.18
C TRP A 179 4.84 0.42 21.40
N GLY A 180 5.88 -0.32 21.80
CA GLY A 180 6.28 -1.55 21.11
C GLY A 180 5.17 -2.60 21.03
N SER A 181 4.40 -2.81 22.11
CA SER A 181 3.29 -3.75 22.10
C SER A 181 2.17 -3.35 21.13
N TRP A 182 1.84 -2.05 21.09
CA TRP A 182 0.84 -1.52 20.16
C TRP A 182 1.30 -1.67 18.70
N GLN A 183 2.56 -1.35 18.42
CA GLN A 183 3.11 -1.44 17.07
C GLN A 183 3.16 -2.88 16.57
N GLU A 184 3.60 -3.83 17.41
CA GLU A 184 3.64 -5.25 17.03
C GLU A 184 2.24 -5.84 16.86
N LEU A 185 1.29 -5.46 17.74
CA LEU A 185 -0.12 -5.84 17.62
C LEU A 185 -0.72 -5.31 16.31
N ALA A 186 -0.42 -4.07 15.91
CA ALA A 186 -0.99 -3.45 14.72
C ALA A 186 -0.68 -4.25 13.44
N LEU A 187 0.51 -4.85 13.37
CA LEU A 187 0.93 -5.70 12.26
C LEU A 187 0.20 -7.06 12.23
N LEU A 188 -0.35 -7.52 13.35
CA LEU A 188 -1.02 -8.81 13.47
C LEU A 188 -2.53 -8.73 13.19
N VAL A 189 -3.19 -7.60 13.46
CA VAL A 189 -4.65 -7.45 13.31
C VAL A 189 -5.07 -7.55 11.83
N PRO A 190 -5.80 -8.60 11.39
CA PRO A 190 -6.15 -8.80 9.99
C PRO A 190 -7.24 -7.84 9.52
N ASP A 191 -8.34 -7.74 10.27
CA ASP A 191 -9.58 -7.11 9.81
C ASP A 191 -10.14 -6.12 10.82
N LYS A 192 -10.99 -5.20 10.36
CA LYS A 192 -11.72 -4.25 11.21
C LYS A 192 -12.60 -4.97 12.24
N ASN A 193 -13.16 -6.13 11.90
CA ASN A 193 -13.98 -6.91 12.84
C ASN A 193 -13.16 -7.43 14.02
N THR A 194 -11.95 -7.96 13.74
CA THR A 194 -11.04 -8.40 14.80
C THR A 194 -10.64 -7.22 15.69
N LEU A 195 -10.33 -6.07 15.09
CA LEU A 195 -9.98 -4.85 15.83
C LEU A 195 -11.07 -4.42 16.82
N LEU A 196 -12.34 -4.48 16.42
CA LEU A 196 -13.48 -4.10 17.27
C LEU A 196 -13.73 -5.09 18.42
N SER A 197 -13.28 -6.35 18.28
CA SER A 197 -13.45 -7.38 19.30
C SER A 197 -12.36 -7.39 20.39
N LEU A 198 -11.23 -6.71 20.16
CA LEU A 198 -10.10 -6.74 21.08
C LEU A 198 -10.39 -5.93 22.36
N PRO A 199 -10.17 -6.51 23.56
CA PRO A 199 -10.35 -5.81 24.83
C PRO A 199 -9.13 -4.90 25.11
N LEU A 200 -9.11 -3.74 24.47
CA LEU A 200 -8.05 -2.74 24.61
C LEU A 200 -8.41 -1.65 25.62
N PRO A 201 -7.45 -1.18 26.44
CA PRO A 201 -7.69 -0.17 27.45
C PRO A 201 -8.06 1.16 26.81
N ASP A 202 -8.89 1.95 27.51
CA ASP A 202 -9.26 3.30 27.07
C ASP A 202 -8.14 4.28 27.44
N HIS A 203 -7.17 4.39 26.53
CA HIS A 203 -5.95 5.19 26.71
C HIS A 203 -5.66 5.97 25.42
N TRP A 204 -5.03 7.15 25.54
CA TRP A 204 -4.77 8.02 24.38
C TRP A 204 -3.89 7.36 23.30
N MET A 205 -3.03 6.41 23.69
CA MET A 205 -2.23 5.57 22.78
C MET A 205 -3.09 4.73 21.81
N LYS A 206 -4.32 4.39 22.21
CA LYS A 206 -5.26 3.65 21.37
C LYS A 206 -5.56 4.40 20.07
N SER A 207 -5.62 5.73 20.09
CA SER A 207 -5.85 6.54 18.88
C SER A 207 -4.69 6.42 17.88
N PHE A 208 -3.44 6.40 18.36
CA PHE A 208 -2.26 6.15 17.52
C PHE A 208 -2.24 4.72 16.96
N PHE A 209 -2.61 3.75 17.78
CA PHE A 209 -2.74 2.36 17.37
C PHE A 209 -3.81 2.18 16.27
N LEU A 210 -5.00 2.76 16.46
CA LEU A 210 -6.08 2.71 15.46
C LEU A 210 -5.64 3.36 14.13
N ALA A 211 -4.96 4.50 14.19
CA ALA A 211 -4.42 5.16 13.01
C ALA A 211 -3.42 4.26 12.26
N GLN A 212 -2.52 3.58 12.98
CA GLN A 212 -1.56 2.65 12.38
C GLN A 212 -2.25 1.42 11.77
N VAL A 213 -3.21 0.81 12.48
CA VAL A 213 -3.95 -0.35 11.96
C VAL A 213 -4.70 0.01 10.67
N TYR A 214 -5.38 1.15 10.65
CA TYR A 214 -6.06 1.61 9.44
C TYR A 214 -5.10 1.97 8.32
N LEU A 215 -3.90 2.46 8.64
CA LEU A 215 -2.86 2.71 7.64
C LEU A 215 -2.39 1.41 6.99
N GLU A 216 -2.13 0.36 7.78
CA GLU A 216 -1.74 -0.98 7.29
C GLU A 216 -2.86 -1.68 6.51
N GLN A 217 -4.12 -1.46 6.91
CA GLN A 217 -5.31 -1.93 6.19
C GLN A 217 -5.64 -1.08 4.96
N LEU A 218 -4.87 -0.03 4.69
CA LEU A 218 -5.03 0.86 3.54
C LEU A 218 -6.41 1.54 3.51
N ASN A 219 -6.95 1.82 4.70
CA ASN A 219 -8.23 2.49 4.92
C ASN A 219 -8.06 4.01 4.94
N ASN A 220 -9.04 4.72 4.38
CA ASN A 220 -9.00 6.18 4.30
C ASN A 220 -9.16 6.87 5.68
N GLU A 221 -9.78 6.19 6.65
CA GLU A 221 -10.00 6.66 8.02
C GLU A 221 -8.69 7.00 8.76
N ALA A 222 -7.57 6.37 8.38
CA ALA A 222 -6.26 6.61 9.02
C ALA A 222 -5.83 8.09 8.95
N LEU A 223 -6.03 8.72 7.78
CA LEU A 223 -5.61 10.10 7.55
C LEU A 223 -6.41 11.07 8.42
N GLU A 224 -7.71 10.83 8.59
CA GLU A 224 -8.59 11.65 9.45
C GLU A 224 -8.15 11.60 10.92
N ILE A 225 -7.77 10.41 11.41
CA ILE A 225 -7.26 10.27 12.77
C ILE A 225 -5.93 11.01 12.94
N TYR A 226 -5.00 10.90 11.98
CA TYR A 226 -3.74 11.64 12.04
C TYR A 226 -3.94 13.15 11.96
N TYR A 227 -4.91 13.63 11.17
CA TYR A 227 -5.30 15.03 11.15
C TYR A 227 -5.82 15.51 12.49
N ASN A 228 -6.68 14.70 13.12
CA ASN A 228 -7.20 15.02 14.45
C ASN A 228 -6.05 15.10 15.47
N LEU A 229 -5.17 14.08 15.51
CA LEU A 229 -3.99 14.07 16.37
C LEU A 229 -3.07 15.27 16.13
N HIS A 230 -2.85 15.65 14.87
CA HIS A 230 -2.07 16.83 14.50
C HIS A 230 -2.71 18.11 15.08
N SER A 231 -4.02 18.30 14.89
CA SER A 231 -4.76 19.49 15.36
C SER A 231 -4.91 19.58 16.88
N GLN A 232 -4.76 18.46 17.59
CA GLN A 232 -4.92 18.38 19.04
C GLN A 232 -3.64 18.67 19.83
N GLY A 233 -2.57 19.12 19.17
CA GLY A 233 -1.34 19.57 19.83
C GLY A 233 -0.07 18.82 19.42
N PHE A 234 -0.14 17.84 18.51
CA PHE A 234 1.03 17.13 18.00
C PHE A 234 1.55 17.69 16.66
N GLU A 235 1.40 19.00 16.44
CA GLU A 235 1.72 19.67 15.17
C GLU A 235 3.19 19.48 14.73
N MET A 236 4.10 19.54 15.70
CA MET A 236 5.55 19.42 15.48
C MET A 236 6.04 17.97 15.40
N SER A 237 5.14 16.98 15.43
CA SER A 237 5.51 15.56 15.39
C SER A 237 5.95 15.15 13.99
N THR A 238 7.23 14.84 13.84
CA THR A 238 7.82 14.32 12.60
C THR A 238 7.26 12.93 12.26
N TYR A 239 6.99 12.10 13.26
CA TYR A 239 6.36 10.79 13.07
C TYR A 239 4.94 10.91 12.46
N ILE A 240 4.07 11.78 13.00
CA ILE A 240 2.71 11.95 12.47
C ILE A 240 2.77 12.45 11.02
N LYS A 241 3.60 13.46 10.75
CA LYS A 241 3.79 13.96 9.37
C LYS A 241 4.27 12.85 8.42
N ALA A 242 5.19 12.00 8.87
CA ALA A 242 5.65 10.87 8.07
C ALA A 242 4.54 9.84 7.80
N GLN A 243 3.71 9.51 8.81
CA GLN A 243 2.57 8.60 8.62
C GLN A 243 1.49 9.21 7.72
N MET A 244 1.25 10.52 7.81
CA MET A 244 0.35 11.23 6.88
C MET A 244 0.88 11.15 5.44
N ALA A 245 2.18 11.33 5.23
CA ALA A 245 2.79 11.20 3.90
C ALA A 245 2.65 9.78 3.33
N ILE A 246 2.81 8.75 4.16
CA ILE A 246 2.56 7.34 3.79
C ILE A 246 1.07 7.12 3.50
N ALA A 247 0.15 7.73 4.27
CA ALA A 247 -1.28 7.65 4.02
C ALA A 247 -1.67 8.27 2.66
N TYR A 248 -1.07 9.42 2.32
CA TYR A 248 -1.24 10.03 0.99
C TYR A 248 -0.72 9.15 -0.13
N HIS A 249 0.45 8.52 0.06
CA HIS A 249 0.98 7.54 -0.87
C HIS A 249 0.02 6.36 -1.06
N ASN A 250 -0.52 5.82 0.04
CA ASN A 250 -1.47 4.71 0.01
C ASN A 250 -2.81 5.07 -0.66
N ARG A 251 -3.20 6.36 -0.63
CA ARG A 251 -4.33 6.96 -1.36
C ARG A 251 -3.99 7.39 -2.79
N ARG A 252 -2.73 7.25 -3.22
CA ARG A 252 -2.20 7.71 -4.53
C ARG A 252 -2.23 9.22 -4.76
N GLU A 253 -2.35 10.02 -3.71
CA GLU A 253 -2.21 11.48 -3.77
C GLU A 253 -0.72 11.85 -3.74
N LEU A 254 0.02 11.48 -4.79
CA LEU A 254 1.49 11.53 -4.84
C LEU A 254 2.04 12.94 -4.65
N ASP A 255 1.41 13.97 -5.22
CA ASP A 255 1.89 15.36 -5.12
C ASP A 255 1.81 15.90 -3.69
N LYS A 256 0.71 15.60 -2.98
CA LYS A 256 0.57 15.95 -1.55
C LYS A 256 1.55 15.17 -0.68
N ALA A 257 1.80 13.90 -1.01
CA ALA A 257 2.81 13.09 -0.32
C ALA A 257 4.21 13.70 -0.47
N ILE A 258 4.59 14.13 -1.68
CA ILE A 258 5.89 14.79 -1.93
C ILE A 258 6.03 16.07 -1.11
N ILE A 259 5.00 16.94 -1.12
CA ILE A 259 5.02 18.18 -0.34
C ILE A 259 5.20 17.87 1.16
N THR A 260 4.44 16.90 1.68
CA THR A 260 4.51 16.51 3.10
C THR A 260 5.89 15.94 3.46
N PHE A 261 6.51 15.15 2.58
CA PHE A 261 7.88 14.64 2.77
C PHE A 261 8.93 15.75 2.70
N LYS A 262 8.77 16.73 1.81
CA LYS A 262 9.65 17.91 1.77
C LYS A 262 9.55 18.70 3.06
N ASP A 263 8.34 18.98 3.54
CA ASP A 263 8.11 19.64 4.83
C ASP A 263 8.69 18.86 6.02
N LEU A 264 8.60 17.52 5.97
CA LEU A 264 9.21 16.64 6.97
C LEU A 264 10.74 16.78 7.01
N LEU A 265 11.40 16.80 5.85
CA LEU A 265 12.85 16.95 5.76
C LEU A 265 13.33 18.37 6.09
N MET A 266 12.48 19.38 5.89
CA MET A 266 12.77 20.74 6.36
C MET A 266 12.73 20.84 7.89
N LEU A 267 11.86 20.06 8.55
CA LEU A 267 11.79 19.99 10.02
C LEU A 267 12.90 19.13 10.63
N ASP A 268 13.24 18.01 9.99
CA ASP A 268 14.27 17.08 10.44
C ASP A 268 15.18 16.65 9.28
N PRO A 269 16.25 17.44 9.00
CA PRO A 269 17.14 17.20 7.85
C PRO A 269 17.93 15.89 7.92
N TYR A 270 18.08 15.30 9.11
CA TYR A 270 18.87 14.08 9.33
C TYR A 270 18.01 12.82 9.44
N ARG A 271 16.69 12.93 9.23
CA ARG A 271 15.77 11.79 9.28
C ARG A 271 15.95 10.87 8.08
N LEU A 272 16.31 9.61 8.35
CA LEU A 272 16.38 8.57 7.33
C LEU A 272 15.18 7.60 7.36
N ASP A 273 14.37 7.64 8.43
CA ASP A 273 13.17 6.84 8.58
C ASP A 273 12.14 7.17 7.46
N ASN A 274 11.56 6.15 6.83
CA ASN A 274 10.53 6.24 5.77
C ASN A 274 11.01 6.87 4.45
N LEU A 275 12.32 7.13 4.28
CA LEU A 275 12.86 7.65 3.02
C LEU A 275 12.74 6.67 1.85
N ASP A 276 12.63 5.38 2.13
CA ASP A 276 12.33 4.35 1.14
C ASP A 276 11.00 4.64 0.43
N THR A 277 9.95 4.96 1.19
CA THR A 277 8.64 5.32 0.62
C THR A 277 8.72 6.63 -0.17
N TYR A 278 9.44 7.63 0.33
CA TYR A 278 9.64 8.89 -0.41
C TYR A 278 10.38 8.66 -1.73
N SER A 279 11.45 7.86 -1.71
CA SER A 279 12.19 7.51 -2.93
C SER A 279 11.35 6.72 -3.94
N ASN A 280 10.44 5.85 -3.47
CA ASN A 280 9.49 5.15 -4.35
C ASN A 280 8.53 6.15 -5.03
N ILE A 281 8.08 7.17 -4.31
CA ILE A 281 7.20 8.21 -4.87
C ILE A 281 7.94 9.04 -5.93
N LEU A 282 9.18 9.46 -5.63
CA LEU A 282 10.03 10.18 -6.58
C LEU A 282 10.36 9.34 -7.83
N TYR A 283 10.57 8.03 -7.65
CA TYR A 283 10.78 7.09 -8.74
C TYR A 283 9.54 7.00 -9.64
N VAL A 284 8.34 6.83 -9.06
CA VAL A 284 7.08 6.74 -9.83
C VAL A 284 6.75 8.04 -10.57
N LYS A 285 7.12 9.21 -10.01
CA LYS A 285 6.97 10.51 -10.68
C LYS A 285 8.14 10.86 -11.61
N GLU A 286 9.13 9.98 -11.75
CA GLU A 286 10.34 10.16 -12.57
C GLU A 286 11.15 11.44 -12.25
N LEU A 287 11.13 11.92 -11.00
CA LEU A 287 11.84 13.12 -10.57
C LEU A 287 13.33 12.81 -10.32
N LYS A 288 14.10 12.71 -11.41
CA LYS A 288 15.51 12.30 -11.42
C LYS A 288 16.43 13.18 -10.57
N THR A 289 16.23 14.50 -10.59
CA THR A 289 17.07 15.46 -9.85
C THR A 289 16.85 15.34 -8.35
N GLU A 290 15.58 15.40 -7.91
CA GLU A 290 15.23 15.31 -6.49
C GLU A 290 15.64 13.96 -5.89
N LEU A 291 15.50 12.86 -6.64
CA LEU A 291 15.94 11.55 -6.19
C LEU A 291 17.47 11.45 -6.07
N ALA A 292 18.22 12.09 -6.98
CA ALA A 292 19.67 12.15 -6.90
C ALA A 292 20.13 12.91 -5.65
N ASP A 293 19.54 14.08 -5.40
CA ASP A 293 19.84 14.90 -4.23
C ASP A 293 19.53 14.13 -2.94
N LEU A 294 18.37 13.47 -2.87
CA LEU A 294 17.99 12.62 -1.74
C LEU A 294 18.97 11.46 -1.53
N ALA A 295 19.43 10.80 -2.59
CA ALA A 295 20.39 9.72 -2.49
C ALA A 295 21.75 10.22 -1.95
N HIS A 296 22.21 11.39 -2.42
CA HIS A 296 23.45 11.99 -1.93
C HIS A 296 23.35 12.43 -0.46
N THR A 297 22.24 13.05 -0.05
CA THR A 297 22.04 13.45 1.35
C THR A 297 21.96 12.23 2.27
N ALA A 298 21.20 11.20 1.89
CA ALA A 298 21.07 9.98 2.69
C ALA A 298 22.41 9.26 2.89
N VAL A 299 23.26 9.19 1.86
CA VAL A 299 24.62 8.62 1.95
C VAL A 299 25.53 9.42 2.87
N ASN A 300 25.42 10.75 2.84
CA ASN A 300 26.24 11.63 3.68
C ASN A 300 25.86 11.52 5.17
N ILE A 301 24.59 11.23 5.48
CA ILE A 301 24.10 11.04 6.86
C ILE A 301 24.52 9.68 7.39
N ASP A 302 24.04 8.60 6.74
CA ASP A 302 24.41 7.23 7.09
C ASP A 302 24.27 6.30 5.88
N LYS A 303 25.42 5.80 5.43
CA LYS A 303 25.53 4.88 4.29
C LYS A 303 25.03 3.46 4.60
N TYR A 304 25.17 2.99 5.83
CA TYR A 304 24.94 1.58 6.20
C TYR A 304 23.58 1.36 6.85
N ARG A 305 22.57 2.00 6.27
CA ARG A 305 21.18 1.89 6.69
C ARG A 305 20.33 1.25 5.60
N VAL A 306 19.28 0.53 5.99
CA VAL A 306 18.38 -0.18 5.06
C VAL A 306 17.67 0.79 4.12
N GLU A 307 17.11 1.86 4.69
CA GLU A 307 16.38 2.89 3.95
C GLU A 307 17.31 3.58 2.94
N THR A 308 18.51 3.98 3.36
CA THR A 308 19.53 4.58 2.48
C THR A 308 19.89 3.67 1.32
N CYS A 309 20.10 2.37 1.57
CA CYS A 309 20.38 1.40 0.51
C CYS A 309 19.22 1.29 -0.49
N CYS A 310 17.97 1.34 -0.02
CA CYS A 310 16.80 1.34 -0.90
C CYS A 310 16.67 2.62 -1.73
N VAL A 311 16.94 3.79 -1.14
CA VAL A 311 16.97 5.08 -1.86
C VAL A 311 18.00 5.03 -2.99
N ILE A 312 19.21 4.55 -2.71
CA ILE A 312 20.28 4.40 -3.71
C ILE A 312 19.90 3.36 -4.78
N GLY A 313 19.25 2.25 -4.37
CA GLY A 313 18.73 1.24 -5.28
C GLY A 313 17.76 1.86 -6.29
N ASN A 314 16.79 2.64 -5.82
CA ASN A 314 15.85 3.38 -6.65
C ASN A 314 16.53 4.42 -7.55
N TYR A 315 17.55 5.12 -7.05
CA TYR A 315 18.35 6.04 -7.85
C TYR A 315 19.06 5.35 -9.02
N TYR A 316 19.70 4.20 -8.80
CA TYR A 316 20.34 3.44 -9.87
C TYR A 316 19.35 2.80 -10.83
N SER A 317 18.19 2.36 -10.31
CA SER A 317 17.08 1.84 -11.12
C SER A 317 16.57 2.90 -12.10
N LEU A 318 16.37 4.14 -11.64
CA LEU A 318 15.92 5.25 -12.48
C LEU A 318 16.97 5.67 -13.53
N ARG A 319 18.24 5.32 -13.32
CA ARG A 319 19.33 5.44 -14.30
C ARG A 319 19.47 4.24 -15.24
N SER A 320 18.58 3.26 -15.13
CA SER A 320 18.61 1.99 -15.87
C SER A 320 19.86 1.14 -15.58
N GLU A 321 20.54 1.37 -14.45
CA GLU A 321 21.69 0.58 -13.99
C GLU A 321 21.22 -0.55 -13.05
N HIS A 322 20.33 -1.42 -13.54
CA HIS A 322 19.61 -2.44 -12.76
C HIS A 322 20.52 -3.39 -11.96
N ALA A 323 21.68 -3.77 -12.51
CA ALA A 323 22.64 -4.62 -11.81
C ALA A 323 23.19 -3.96 -10.52
N LYS A 324 23.40 -2.63 -10.54
CA LYS A 324 23.81 -1.89 -9.34
C LYS A 324 22.64 -1.71 -8.38
N ALA A 325 21.44 -1.47 -8.87
CA ALA A 325 20.23 -1.39 -8.05
C ALA A 325 20.05 -2.69 -7.24
N VAL A 326 20.13 -3.86 -7.89
CA VAL A 326 20.10 -5.17 -7.22
C VAL A 326 21.19 -5.30 -6.17
N LEU A 327 22.43 -4.88 -6.45
CA LEU A 327 23.51 -4.94 -5.47
C LEU A 327 23.18 -4.13 -4.20
N TYR A 328 22.56 -2.95 -4.34
CA TYR A 328 22.16 -2.13 -3.20
C TYR A 328 20.95 -2.70 -2.45
N PHE A 329 19.96 -3.26 -3.14
CA PHE A 329 18.87 -3.98 -2.48
C PHE A 329 19.36 -5.23 -1.75
N GLN A 330 20.32 -5.98 -2.31
CA GLN A 330 20.97 -7.08 -1.61
C GLN A 330 21.74 -6.61 -0.36
N ARG A 331 22.40 -5.44 -0.42
CA ARG A 331 23.02 -4.83 0.77
C ARG A 331 21.99 -4.46 1.83
N ALA A 332 20.85 -3.90 1.42
CA ALA A 332 19.73 -3.62 2.33
C ALA A 332 19.27 -4.91 3.04
N LEU A 333 19.11 -6.01 2.29
CA LEU A 333 18.71 -7.31 2.83
C LEU A 333 19.78 -7.96 3.73
N LYS A 334 21.07 -7.67 3.51
CA LYS A 334 22.14 -8.09 4.43
C LYS A 334 22.08 -7.35 5.77
N LEU A 335 21.65 -6.08 5.77
CA LEU A 335 21.46 -5.30 7.00
C LEU A 335 20.20 -5.72 7.75
N ASN A 336 19.09 -5.95 7.03
CA ASN A 336 17.86 -6.47 7.59
C ASN A 336 17.18 -7.43 6.60
N PRO A 337 17.27 -8.76 6.84
CA PRO A 337 16.66 -9.76 5.97
C PRO A 337 15.12 -9.71 5.91
N GLN A 338 14.48 -9.14 6.93
CA GLN A 338 13.02 -9.03 7.03
C GLN A 338 12.49 -7.72 6.42
N TYR A 339 13.33 -6.97 5.71
CA TYR A 339 12.92 -5.72 5.10
C TYR A 339 12.13 -5.94 3.81
N LEU A 340 10.81 -5.78 3.89
CA LEU A 340 9.84 -6.12 2.85
C LEU A 340 10.03 -5.36 1.52
N SER A 341 10.25 -4.04 1.59
CA SER A 341 10.36 -3.22 0.38
C SER A 341 11.59 -3.56 -0.46
N ALA A 342 12.71 -3.97 0.16
CA ALA A 342 13.89 -4.39 -0.59
C ALA A 342 13.66 -5.67 -1.40
N TRP A 343 12.93 -6.66 -0.87
CA TRP A 343 12.61 -7.89 -1.60
C TRP A 343 11.74 -7.63 -2.84
N THR A 344 10.73 -6.76 -2.70
CA THR A 344 9.83 -6.42 -3.82
C THR A 344 10.52 -5.60 -4.89
N LEU A 345 11.29 -4.58 -4.50
CA LEU A 345 12.08 -3.76 -5.44
C LEU A 345 13.16 -4.59 -6.14
N MET A 346 13.85 -5.47 -5.43
CA MET A 346 14.81 -6.40 -6.05
C MET A 346 14.14 -7.32 -7.08
N GLY A 347 12.90 -7.75 -6.81
CA GLY A 347 12.08 -8.49 -7.78
C GLY A 347 11.82 -7.70 -9.06
N HIS A 348 11.45 -6.41 -8.95
CA HIS A 348 11.25 -5.54 -10.12
C HIS A 348 12.54 -5.38 -10.94
N GLU A 349 13.69 -5.16 -10.28
CA GLU A 349 14.96 -5.05 -11.02
C GLU A 349 15.34 -6.35 -11.74
N PHE A 350 15.05 -7.52 -11.16
CA PHE A 350 15.26 -8.79 -11.85
C PHE A 350 14.32 -8.96 -13.06
N MET A 351 13.10 -8.43 -12.98
CA MET A 351 12.16 -8.39 -14.11
C MET A 351 12.69 -7.53 -15.25
N GLU A 352 13.22 -6.33 -14.96
CA GLU A 352 13.83 -5.45 -15.97
C GLU A 352 15.06 -6.10 -16.63
N MET A 353 15.85 -6.84 -15.85
CA MET A 353 16.96 -7.65 -16.37
C MET A 353 16.52 -8.94 -17.08
N LYS A 354 15.21 -9.19 -17.21
CA LYS A 354 14.62 -10.41 -17.80
C LYS A 354 15.01 -11.72 -17.10
N ASN A 355 15.44 -11.64 -15.84
CA ASN A 355 15.74 -12.80 -15.00
C ASN A 355 14.51 -13.18 -14.17
N THR A 356 13.53 -13.81 -14.82
CA THR A 356 12.24 -14.17 -14.21
C THR A 356 12.38 -15.15 -13.04
N ASN A 357 13.34 -16.07 -13.07
CA ASN A 357 13.56 -17.03 -11.99
C ASN A 357 13.97 -16.34 -10.68
N ALA A 358 14.92 -15.40 -10.74
CA ALA A 358 15.36 -14.64 -9.58
C ALA A 358 14.26 -13.68 -9.08
N ALA A 359 13.45 -13.11 -9.99
CA ALA A 359 12.30 -12.29 -9.63
C ALA A 359 11.25 -13.10 -8.84
N ILE A 360 10.88 -14.30 -9.31
CA ILE A 360 9.95 -15.19 -8.60
C ILE A 360 10.44 -15.49 -7.19
N GLN A 361 11.72 -15.82 -7.03
CA GLN A 361 12.28 -16.11 -5.71
C GLN A 361 12.21 -14.89 -4.79
N SER A 362 12.54 -13.70 -5.31
CA SER A 362 12.51 -12.45 -4.54
C SER A 362 11.09 -12.11 -4.07
N TYR A 363 10.09 -12.24 -4.94
CA TYR A 363 8.71 -11.99 -4.56
C TYR A 363 8.13 -13.05 -3.60
N ARG A 364 8.53 -14.32 -3.75
CA ARG A 364 8.15 -15.36 -2.78
C ARG A 364 8.68 -15.05 -1.39
N GLN A 365 9.94 -14.62 -1.29
CA GLN A 365 10.53 -14.17 -0.04
C GLN A 365 9.80 -12.94 0.53
N ALA A 366 9.39 -11.99 -0.31
CA ALA A 366 8.57 -10.86 0.14
C ALA A 366 7.23 -11.32 0.77
N ILE A 367 6.57 -12.31 0.17
CA ILE A 367 5.32 -12.88 0.69
C ILE A 367 5.53 -13.65 2.00
N GLU A 368 6.64 -14.36 2.13
CA GLU A 368 7.02 -15.04 3.38
C GLU A 368 7.24 -14.02 4.52
N VAL A 369 7.85 -12.87 4.22
CA VAL A 369 8.02 -11.77 5.18
C VAL A 369 6.69 -11.12 5.56
N ASN A 370 5.89 -10.74 4.56
CA ASN A 370 4.57 -10.17 4.79
C ASN A 370 3.58 -10.57 3.69
N ARG A 371 2.58 -11.37 4.08
CA ARG A 371 1.51 -11.83 3.19
C ARG A 371 0.56 -10.72 2.75
N ARG A 372 0.55 -9.58 3.43
CA ARG A 372 -0.33 -8.43 3.13
C ARG A 372 0.22 -7.49 2.07
N ASP A 373 1.46 -7.68 1.61
CA ASP A 373 2.00 -6.82 0.55
C ASP A 373 1.44 -7.18 -0.81
N TYR A 374 0.49 -6.37 -1.28
CA TYR A 374 -0.15 -6.55 -2.58
C TYR A 374 0.86 -6.46 -3.74
N ARG A 375 1.97 -5.73 -3.58
CA ARG A 375 2.97 -5.50 -4.64
C ARG A 375 3.70 -6.78 -5.00
N ALA A 376 4.02 -7.60 -4.00
CA ALA A 376 4.68 -8.90 -4.22
C ALA A 376 3.76 -9.87 -4.97
N TRP A 377 2.47 -9.92 -4.60
CA TRP A 377 1.46 -10.73 -5.28
C TRP A 377 1.24 -10.29 -6.73
N TYR A 378 1.14 -8.98 -6.95
CA TYR A 378 1.02 -8.40 -8.29
C TYR A 378 2.26 -8.68 -9.15
N GLY A 379 3.46 -8.46 -8.60
CA GLY A 379 4.73 -8.75 -9.28
C GLY A 379 4.88 -10.22 -9.68
N LEU A 380 4.45 -11.16 -8.82
CA LEU A 380 4.37 -12.57 -9.21
C LEU A 380 3.38 -12.80 -10.36
N GLY A 381 2.17 -12.23 -10.29
CA GLY A 381 1.19 -12.31 -11.36
C GLY A 381 1.78 -11.86 -12.70
N GLN A 382 2.40 -10.68 -12.72
CA GLN A 382 3.05 -10.11 -13.90
C GLN A 382 4.21 -10.99 -14.40
N THR A 383 4.98 -11.59 -13.50
CA THR A 383 6.06 -12.50 -13.87
C THR A 383 5.53 -13.77 -14.54
N TYR A 384 4.48 -14.39 -13.99
CA TYR A 384 3.85 -15.57 -14.59
C TYR A 384 3.08 -15.27 -15.87
N GLU A 385 2.59 -14.04 -16.01
CA GLU A 385 2.00 -13.54 -17.24
C GLU A 385 3.03 -13.47 -18.38
N ILE A 386 4.22 -12.94 -18.10
CA ILE A 386 5.35 -12.92 -19.05
C ILE A 386 5.79 -14.35 -19.43
N LEU A 387 5.71 -15.29 -18.48
CA LEU A 387 5.94 -16.72 -18.73
C LEU A 387 4.78 -17.41 -19.48
N LYS A 388 3.70 -16.70 -19.82
CA LYS A 388 2.50 -17.21 -20.51
C LYS A 388 1.82 -18.36 -19.77
N MET A 389 1.79 -18.31 -18.44
CA MET A 389 1.10 -19.29 -17.58
C MET A 389 -0.15 -18.66 -16.94
N PRO A 390 -1.28 -18.55 -17.66
CA PRO A 390 -2.43 -17.75 -17.24
C PRO A 390 -3.13 -18.29 -15.98
N PHE A 391 -3.10 -19.61 -15.73
CA PHE A 391 -3.71 -20.20 -14.53
C PHE A 391 -3.01 -19.77 -13.23
N TYR A 392 -1.67 -19.79 -13.20
CA TYR A 392 -0.90 -19.32 -12.05
C TYR A 392 -1.06 -17.82 -11.86
N CYS A 393 -1.02 -17.08 -12.96
CA CYS A 393 -1.24 -15.64 -12.96
C CYS A 393 -2.58 -15.25 -12.34
N MET A 394 -3.67 -15.91 -12.75
CA MET A 394 -5.02 -15.71 -12.19
C MET A 394 -5.05 -15.91 -10.66
N TYR A 395 -4.36 -16.93 -10.14
CA TYR A 395 -4.29 -17.15 -8.69
C TYR A 395 -3.61 -15.97 -7.98
N TYR A 396 -2.45 -15.53 -8.46
CA TYR A 396 -1.68 -14.47 -7.84
C TYR A 396 -2.38 -13.09 -7.94
N TYR A 397 -2.95 -12.75 -9.09
CA TYR A 397 -3.74 -11.52 -9.23
C TYR A 397 -5.01 -11.54 -8.38
N LYS A 398 -5.66 -12.69 -8.20
CA LYS A 398 -6.81 -12.80 -7.29
C LYS A 398 -6.42 -12.55 -5.83
N GLN A 399 -5.26 -13.06 -5.37
CA GLN A 399 -4.73 -12.74 -4.05
C GLN A 399 -4.42 -11.24 -3.91
N ALA A 400 -3.82 -10.65 -4.94
CA ALA A 400 -3.52 -9.22 -4.97
C ALA A 400 -4.82 -8.37 -4.88
N GLN A 401 -5.85 -8.73 -5.65
CA GLN A 401 -7.17 -8.09 -5.62
C GLN A 401 -7.86 -8.23 -4.25
N GLN A 402 -7.69 -9.34 -3.53
CA GLN A 402 -8.25 -9.50 -2.19
C GLN A 402 -7.68 -8.48 -1.19
N LEU A 403 -6.40 -8.13 -1.35
CA LEU A 403 -5.74 -7.11 -0.52
C LEU A 403 -6.13 -5.68 -0.91
N ARG A 404 -6.35 -5.44 -2.21
CA ARG A 404 -6.77 -4.14 -2.75
C ARG A 404 -8.00 -4.30 -3.65
N PRO A 405 -9.21 -4.41 -3.07
CA PRO A 405 -10.43 -4.69 -3.83
C PRO A 405 -10.88 -3.54 -4.73
N ASN A 406 -10.44 -2.32 -4.42
CA ASN A 406 -10.78 -1.07 -5.11
C ASN A 406 -9.60 -0.55 -5.95
N ASP A 407 -8.67 -1.40 -6.36
CA ASP A 407 -7.58 -1.00 -7.25
C ASP A 407 -7.87 -1.47 -8.69
N SER A 408 -8.08 -0.52 -9.60
CA SER A 408 -8.44 -0.80 -10.99
C SER A 408 -7.36 -1.58 -11.74
N ARG A 409 -6.07 -1.37 -11.45
CA ARG A 409 -4.96 -2.08 -12.14
C ARG A 409 -5.00 -3.58 -11.90
N MET A 410 -5.31 -4.00 -10.67
CA MET A 410 -5.39 -5.42 -10.31
C MET A 410 -6.60 -6.08 -10.94
N ILE A 411 -7.73 -5.36 -10.99
CA ILE A 411 -8.96 -5.85 -11.59
C ILE A 411 -8.78 -5.98 -13.12
N LEU A 412 -8.11 -5.01 -13.75
CA LEU A 412 -7.79 -5.03 -15.18
C LEU A 412 -6.89 -6.21 -15.53
N ALA A 413 -5.79 -6.39 -14.79
CA ALA A 413 -4.87 -7.50 -14.98
C ALA A 413 -5.59 -8.86 -14.82
N LEU A 414 -6.50 -8.97 -13.83
CA LEU A 414 -7.34 -10.15 -13.68
C LEU A 414 -8.31 -10.35 -14.87
N GLY A 415 -8.93 -9.28 -15.37
CA GLY A 415 -9.78 -9.31 -16.57
C GLY A 415 -9.03 -9.81 -17.81
N GLU A 416 -7.82 -9.32 -18.04
CA GLU A 416 -6.95 -9.79 -19.13
C GLU A 416 -6.58 -11.27 -18.97
N THR A 417 -6.31 -11.73 -17.75
CA THR A 417 -6.07 -13.17 -17.54
C THR A 417 -7.29 -14.02 -17.82
N TYR A 418 -8.50 -13.54 -17.50
CA TYR A 418 -9.73 -14.25 -17.85
C TYR A 418 -9.97 -14.28 -19.36
N GLU A 419 -9.67 -13.20 -20.07
CA GLU A 419 -9.72 -13.15 -21.53
C GLU A 419 -8.74 -14.16 -22.15
N LYS A 420 -7.50 -14.24 -21.63
CA LYS A 420 -6.50 -15.25 -22.06
C LYS A 420 -6.90 -16.70 -21.74
N LEU A 421 -7.86 -16.90 -20.83
CA LEU A 421 -8.41 -18.20 -20.45
C LEU A 421 -9.76 -18.48 -21.13
N ASP A 422 -10.19 -17.65 -22.09
CA ASP A 422 -11.47 -17.71 -22.78
C ASP A 422 -12.70 -17.67 -21.86
N LYS A 423 -12.55 -17.11 -20.65
CA LYS A 423 -13.64 -16.92 -19.67
C LYS A 423 -14.24 -15.52 -19.82
N THR A 424 -14.86 -15.27 -20.97
CA THR A 424 -15.37 -13.95 -21.39
C THR A 424 -16.35 -13.32 -20.41
N GLU A 425 -17.30 -14.08 -19.85
CA GLU A 425 -18.26 -13.55 -18.87
C GLU A 425 -17.60 -12.99 -17.60
N ASN A 426 -16.55 -13.66 -17.11
CA ASN A 426 -15.82 -13.19 -15.93
C ASN A 426 -14.94 -11.99 -16.26
N ALA A 427 -14.38 -11.94 -17.47
CA ALA A 427 -13.63 -10.78 -17.95
C ALA A 427 -14.53 -9.53 -18.04
N LEU A 428 -15.76 -9.65 -18.58
CA LEU A 428 -16.75 -8.56 -18.60
C LEU A 428 -17.01 -8.00 -17.20
N LYS A 429 -17.28 -8.88 -16.22
CA LYS A 429 -17.52 -8.49 -14.83
C LYS A 429 -16.32 -7.76 -14.23
N CYS A 430 -15.10 -8.20 -14.55
CA CYS A 430 -13.87 -7.54 -14.10
C CYS A 430 -13.72 -6.16 -14.73
N TYR A 431 -13.84 -6.03 -16.05
CA TYR A 431 -13.72 -4.74 -16.74
C TYR A 431 -14.81 -3.76 -16.29
N TYR A 432 -16.05 -4.22 -16.12
CA TYR A 432 -17.14 -3.38 -15.57
C TYR A 432 -16.81 -2.88 -14.16
N LYS A 433 -16.32 -3.77 -13.28
CA LYS A 433 -15.89 -3.38 -11.93
C LYS A 433 -14.73 -2.39 -11.98
N ALA A 434 -13.76 -2.56 -12.88
CA ALA A 434 -12.64 -1.63 -13.04
C ALA A 434 -13.12 -0.23 -13.45
N CYS A 435 -14.08 -0.13 -14.38
CA CYS A 435 -14.69 1.13 -14.78
C CYS A 435 -15.38 1.85 -13.62
N HIS A 436 -16.08 1.10 -12.75
CA HIS A 436 -16.81 1.67 -11.61
C HIS A 436 -15.89 2.17 -10.49
N VAL A 437 -14.79 1.47 -10.24
CA VAL A 437 -13.80 1.82 -9.20
C VAL A 437 -13.00 3.07 -9.55
N GLY A 438 -12.97 3.46 -10.83
CA GLY A 438 -12.15 4.55 -11.35
C GLY A 438 -10.91 3.99 -12.03
N ASP A 439 -10.94 3.99 -13.35
CA ASP A 439 -9.81 3.57 -14.16
C ASP A 439 -8.75 4.68 -14.20
N VAL A 440 -7.56 4.36 -13.68
CA VAL A 440 -6.42 5.29 -13.66
C VAL A 440 -5.71 5.33 -15.00
N GLU A 441 -5.73 4.22 -15.75
CA GLU A 441 -5.01 4.09 -17.03
C GLU A 441 -5.93 4.38 -18.24
N GLY A 442 -7.25 4.44 -18.03
CA GLY A 442 -8.23 4.66 -19.11
C GLY A 442 -8.41 3.47 -20.06
N THR A 443 -7.76 2.34 -19.80
CA THR A 443 -7.75 1.17 -20.70
C THR A 443 -8.92 0.21 -20.50
N ALA A 444 -9.63 0.27 -19.37
CA ALA A 444 -10.72 -0.64 -19.01
C ALA A 444 -11.91 -0.54 -19.98
N LEU A 445 -12.32 0.67 -20.35
CA LEU A 445 -13.44 0.89 -21.27
C LEU A 445 -13.14 0.38 -22.67
N ILE A 446 -11.91 0.57 -23.15
CA ILE A 446 -11.47 0.06 -24.46
C ILE A 446 -11.48 -1.47 -24.47
N LYS A 447 -10.95 -2.10 -23.41
CA LYS A 447 -10.94 -3.56 -23.29
C LYS A 447 -12.34 -4.14 -23.17
N LEU A 448 -13.23 -3.48 -22.43
CA LEU A 448 -14.65 -3.83 -22.35
C LEU A 448 -15.32 -3.77 -23.72
N ALA A 449 -15.14 -2.67 -24.45
CA ALA A 449 -15.77 -2.46 -25.76
C ALA A 449 -15.27 -3.48 -26.80
N LYS A 450 -13.96 -3.76 -26.85
CA LYS A 450 -13.38 -4.82 -27.69
C LYS A 450 -13.92 -6.20 -27.33
N LEU A 451 -14.20 -6.47 -26.06
CA LEU A 451 -14.75 -7.75 -25.63
C LEU A 451 -16.24 -7.90 -26.03
N TYR A 452 -17.03 -6.82 -25.97
CA TYR A 452 -18.41 -6.82 -26.49
C TYR A 452 -18.45 -7.02 -28.00
N ASP A 453 -17.53 -6.39 -28.76
CA ASP A 453 -17.40 -6.60 -30.20
C ASP A 453 -17.06 -8.06 -30.53
N LYS A 454 -16.18 -8.70 -29.74
CA LYS A 454 -15.91 -10.16 -29.85
C LYS A 454 -17.11 -11.05 -29.55
N LEU A 455 -18.10 -10.55 -28.80
CA LEU A 455 -19.33 -11.28 -28.44
C LEU A 455 -20.51 -10.94 -29.39
N ASP A 456 -20.26 -10.18 -30.47
CA ASP A 456 -21.26 -9.66 -31.40
C ASP A 456 -22.34 -8.76 -30.75
N ASP A 457 -22.07 -8.23 -29.54
CA ASP A 457 -22.94 -7.29 -28.85
C ASP A 457 -22.60 -5.85 -29.24
N ALA A 458 -23.00 -5.48 -30.46
CA ALA A 458 -22.65 -4.19 -31.06
C ALA A 458 -23.26 -2.99 -30.30
N ASP A 459 -24.40 -3.18 -29.65
CA ASP A 459 -25.11 -2.12 -28.94
C ASP A 459 -24.35 -1.72 -27.67
N ASN A 460 -23.96 -2.69 -26.84
CA ASN A 460 -23.17 -2.43 -25.63
C ASN A 460 -21.73 -1.99 -25.96
N ALA A 461 -21.14 -2.53 -27.04
CA ALA A 461 -19.83 -2.08 -27.53
C ALA A 461 -19.86 -0.59 -27.91
N ALA A 462 -20.89 -0.15 -28.64
CA ALA A 462 -21.04 1.25 -29.03
C ALA A 462 -21.17 2.16 -27.81
N VAL A 463 -21.98 1.78 -26.81
CA VAL A 463 -22.11 2.57 -25.58
C VAL A 463 -20.76 2.70 -24.86
N ALA A 464 -20.03 1.60 -24.67
CA ALA A 464 -18.71 1.63 -24.03
C ALA A 464 -17.70 2.51 -24.80
N TYR A 465 -17.72 2.47 -26.14
CA TYR A 465 -16.90 3.36 -26.96
C TYR A 465 -17.33 4.83 -26.88
N THR A 466 -18.64 5.13 -26.80
CA THR A 466 -19.10 6.51 -26.60
C THR A 466 -18.67 7.06 -25.25
N GLU A 467 -18.78 6.28 -24.16
CA GLU A 467 -18.32 6.68 -22.83
C GLU A 467 -16.81 6.90 -22.78
N TYR A 468 -16.05 6.02 -23.46
CA TYR A 468 -14.61 6.18 -23.61
C TYR A 468 -14.25 7.49 -24.31
N CYS A 469 -14.92 7.80 -25.43
CA CYS A 469 -14.73 9.04 -26.18
C CYS A 469 -15.01 10.29 -25.34
N LEU A 470 -16.07 10.28 -24.53
CA LEU A 470 -16.43 11.41 -23.68
C LEU A 470 -15.40 11.66 -22.57
N LYS A 471 -14.92 10.60 -21.89
CA LYS A 471 -13.91 10.73 -20.83
C LYS A 471 -12.56 11.24 -21.33
N GLU A 472 -12.15 10.80 -22.51
CA GLU A 472 -10.92 11.27 -23.16
C GLU A 472 -11.02 12.73 -23.60
N ASP A 473 -12.16 13.14 -24.16
CA ASP A 473 -12.41 14.55 -24.51
C ASP A 473 -12.31 15.45 -23.24
N GLU A 474 -12.77 14.97 -22.06
CA GLU A 474 -12.58 15.67 -20.77
C GLU A 474 -11.11 15.68 -20.28
N GLN A 475 -10.38 14.58 -20.46
CA GLN A 475 -8.97 14.48 -20.01
C GLN A 475 -8.01 15.29 -20.90
N ARG A 476 -8.27 15.40 -22.20
CA ARG A 476 -7.51 16.25 -23.12
C ARG A 476 -7.70 17.73 -22.88
N MET A 477 -8.91 18.16 -22.51
CA MET A 477 -9.15 19.52 -22.04
C MET A 477 -8.30 19.87 -20.81
N ASN A 478 -7.88 18.86 -20.04
CA ASN A 478 -6.99 18.98 -18.88
C ASN A 478 -5.49 18.76 -19.22
N GLY A 479 -5.11 18.65 -20.49
CA GLY A 479 -3.71 18.68 -20.94
C GLY A 479 -2.94 17.35 -20.91
N TYR A 480 -3.62 16.20 -20.85
CA TYR A 480 -2.96 14.89 -20.97
C TYR A 480 -2.90 14.41 -22.43
N GLU A 481 -1.72 14.01 -22.90
CA GLU A 481 -1.53 13.35 -24.20
C GLU A 481 -1.89 11.87 -24.07
N ALA A 482 -2.89 11.41 -24.82
CA ALA A 482 -3.33 10.01 -24.82
C ALA A 482 -2.68 9.20 -25.95
N GLU A 483 -2.23 7.98 -25.63
CA GLU A 483 -1.62 7.03 -26.57
C GLU A 483 -2.63 6.27 -27.47
N THR A 484 -2.32 6.28 -28.77
CA THR A 484 -2.41 5.26 -29.84
C THR A 484 -3.69 4.49 -30.23
N GLU A 485 -4.85 4.54 -29.56
CA GLU A 485 -6.04 3.79 -30.05
C GLU A 485 -7.37 4.54 -30.08
N PHE A 486 -7.39 5.82 -29.71
CA PHE A 486 -8.60 6.64 -29.66
C PHE A 486 -9.37 6.70 -30.99
N TYR A 487 -8.64 6.80 -32.09
CA TYR A 487 -9.23 6.88 -33.43
C TYR A 487 -10.00 5.60 -33.82
N LYS A 488 -9.61 4.42 -33.30
CA LYS A 488 -10.29 3.14 -33.60
C LYS A 488 -11.69 3.13 -33.00
N ALA A 489 -11.87 3.77 -31.85
CA ALA A 489 -13.18 3.93 -31.23
C ALA A 489 -14.11 4.79 -32.12
N PHE A 490 -13.63 5.92 -32.65
CA PHE A 490 -14.42 6.74 -33.57
C PHE A 490 -14.78 6.02 -34.86
N GLN A 491 -13.86 5.22 -35.40
CA GLN A 491 -14.13 4.40 -36.58
C GLN A 491 -15.22 3.37 -36.32
N TYR A 492 -15.17 2.69 -35.17
CA TYR A 492 -16.19 1.73 -34.78
C TYR A 492 -17.56 2.41 -34.64
N LEU A 493 -17.62 3.55 -33.96
CA LEU A 493 -18.85 4.33 -33.79
C LEU A 493 -19.42 4.83 -35.11
N ALA A 494 -18.59 5.37 -36.00
CA ALA A 494 -19.03 5.82 -37.33
C ALA A 494 -19.64 4.67 -38.15
N ASN A 495 -19.01 3.50 -38.14
CA ASN A 495 -19.53 2.30 -38.80
C ASN A 495 -20.83 1.80 -38.17
N TYR A 496 -20.92 1.78 -36.85
CA TYR A 496 -22.11 1.35 -36.11
C TYR A 496 -23.32 2.27 -36.39
N HIS A 497 -23.13 3.58 -36.31
CA HIS A 497 -24.19 4.56 -36.60
C HIS A 497 -24.59 4.56 -38.09
N LEU A 498 -23.64 4.31 -39.01
CA LEU A 498 -23.94 4.12 -40.42
C LEU A 498 -24.83 2.89 -40.65
N LYS A 499 -24.53 1.76 -40.00
CA LYS A 499 -25.36 0.54 -40.06
C LYS A 499 -26.76 0.75 -39.46
N LYS A 500 -26.90 1.50 -38.36
CA LYS A 500 -28.20 1.88 -37.78
C LYS A 500 -28.91 3.00 -38.55
N GLY A 501 -28.28 3.59 -39.56
CA GLY A 501 -28.87 4.64 -40.39
C GLY A 501 -28.95 6.02 -39.72
N GLN A 502 -28.18 6.26 -38.67
CA GLN A 502 -28.07 7.54 -37.96
C GLN A 502 -26.96 8.39 -38.61
N LEU A 503 -27.26 8.92 -39.81
CA LEU A 503 -26.26 9.52 -40.69
C LEU A 503 -25.59 10.78 -40.12
N GLU A 504 -26.31 11.60 -39.34
CA GLU A 504 -25.73 12.80 -38.71
C GLU A 504 -24.66 12.45 -37.68
N VAL A 505 -24.95 11.48 -36.80
CA VAL A 505 -24.01 11.02 -35.76
C VAL A 505 -22.83 10.27 -36.40
N ALA A 506 -23.08 9.49 -37.45
CA ALA A 506 -22.01 8.88 -38.23
C ALA A 506 -21.10 9.93 -38.88
N TYR A 507 -21.66 11.04 -39.38
CA TYR A 507 -20.92 12.13 -40.02
C TYR A 507 -20.03 12.87 -39.02
N THR A 508 -20.50 13.13 -37.79
CA THR A 508 -19.68 13.79 -36.76
C THR A 508 -18.49 12.94 -36.36
N TYR A 509 -18.68 11.64 -36.10
CA TYR A 509 -17.57 10.73 -35.79
C TYR A 509 -16.63 10.50 -36.98
N ALA A 510 -17.15 10.45 -38.21
CA ALA A 510 -16.32 10.34 -39.41
C ALA A 510 -15.45 11.59 -39.64
N ASN A 511 -15.94 12.79 -39.32
CA ASN A 511 -15.12 14.01 -39.35
C ASN A 511 -14.04 14.00 -38.26
N LYS A 512 -14.38 13.59 -37.03
CA LYS A 512 -13.39 13.40 -35.96
C LYS A 512 -12.29 12.41 -36.37
N CYS A 513 -12.59 11.38 -37.18
CA CYS A 513 -11.58 10.44 -37.71
C CYS A 513 -10.60 11.08 -38.72
N ILE A 514 -10.95 12.19 -39.37
CA ILE A 514 -10.10 12.83 -40.41
C ILE A 514 -9.00 13.69 -39.80
N GLU A 515 -9.22 14.17 -38.58
CA GLU A 515 -8.25 14.95 -37.81
C GLU A 515 -6.98 14.14 -37.49
N TYR A 516 -7.05 12.81 -37.54
CA TYR A 516 -5.91 11.92 -37.32
C TYR A 516 -5.36 11.37 -38.65
N ASP A 517 -4.04 11.46 -38.82
CA ASP A 517 -3.38 11.05 -40.07
C ASP A 517 -3.49 9.55 -40.36
N GLU A 518 -3.49 8.68 -39.34
CA GLU A 518 -3.61 7.23 -39.50
C GLU A 518 -4.98 6.78 -40.02
N THR A 519 -6.05 7.51 -39.70
CA THR A 519 -7.43 7.14 -40.04
C THR A 519 -8.05 7.98 -41.13
N LYS A 520 -7.29 8.92 -41.69
CA LYS A 520 -7.77 9.91 -42.65
C LYS A 520 -8.37 9.31 -43.91
N GLU A 521 -7.76 8.27 -44.46
CA GLU A 521 -8.26 7.58 -45.67
C GLU A 521 -9.56 6.83 -45.38
N GLN A 522 -9.62 6.15 -44.23
CA GLN A 522 -10.80 5.41 -43.80
C GLN A 522 -11.95 6.34 -43.42
N GLY A 523 -11.67 7.48 -42.76
CA GLY A 523 -12.64 8.54 -42.50
C GLY A 523 -13.22 9.14 -43.78
N LYS A 524 -12.38 9.40 -44.79
CA LYS A 524 -12.85 9.84 -46.12
C LYS A 524 -13.71 8.78 -46.81
N ALA A 525 -13.35 7.50 -46.70
CA ALA A 525 -14.16 6.39 -47.23
C ALA A 525 -15.54 6.32 -46.54
N LEU A 526 -15.58 6.50 -45.22
CA LEU A 526 -16.82 6.56 -44.45
C LEU A 526 -17.68 7.76 -44.86
N LEU A 527 -17.10 8.96 -45.01
CA LEU A 527 -17.84 10.12 -45.51
C LEU A 527 -18.42 9.90 -46.91
N LYS A 528 -17.68 9.25 -47.80
CA LYS A 528 -18.18 8.89 -49.12
C LYS A 528 -19.35 7.90 -49.04
N ALA A 529 -19.24 6.90 -48.16
CA ALA A 529 -20.32 5.94 -47.91
C ALA A 529 -21.57 6.63 -47.32
N ILE A 530 -21.39 7.59 -46.40
CA ILE A 530 -22.48 8.41 -45.82
C ILE A 530 -23.13 9.27 -46.92
N ALA A 531 -22.34 9.88 -47.82
CA ALA A 531 -22.86 10.68 -48.91
C ALA A 531 -23.66 9.85 -49.92
N SER A 532 -23.19 8.65 -50.26
CA SER A 532 -23.94 7.71 -51.11
C SER A 532 -25.26 7.26 -50.45
N SER A 533 -25.24 6.92 -49.17
CA SER A 533 -26.47 6.50 -48.45
C SER A 533 -27.44 7.65 -48.15
N ARG A 534 -26.96 8.91 -48.05
CA ARG A 534 -27.83 10.10 -48.08
C ARG A 534 -28.53 10.25 -49.44
N GLY A 535 -27.79 10.12 -50.54
CA GLY A 535 -28.35 10.20 -51.89
C GLY A 535 -29.38 9.12 -52.20
N GLU A 536 -29.18 7.89 -51.71
CA GLU A 536 -30.17 6.80 -51.83
C GLU A 536 -31.45 7.10 -51.04
N ARG A 537 -31.35 7.63 -49.81
CA ARG A 537 -32.52 8.03 -49.02
C ARG A 537 -33.31 9.18 -49.65
N GLU A 538 -32.64 10.18 -50.19
CA GLU A 538 -33.30 11.27 -50.91
C GLU A 538 -34.04 10.75 -52.15
N MET A 539 -33.44 9.79 -52.88
CA MET A 539 -34.07 9.14 -54.03
C MET A 539 -35.25 8.22 -53.65
N ASP A 540 -35.20 7.56 -52.49
CA ASP A 540 -36.31 6.76 -51.97
C ASP A 540 -37.47 7.63 -51.46
N VAL A 541 -37.20 8.75 -50.79
CA VAL A 541 -38.24 9.74 -50.41
C VAL A 541 -38.91 10.33 -51.65
N LEU A 542 -38.14 10.66 -52.69
CA LEU A 542 -38.67 11.11 -53.99
C LEU A 542 -39.51 10.04 -54.72
N ARG A 543 -39.26 8.75 -54.46
CA ARG A 543 -40.08 7.64 -54.99
C ARG A 543 -41.35 7.42 -54.19
N ILE A 544 -41.31 7.61 -52.87
CA ILE A 544 -42.47 7.51 -51.97
C ILE A 544 -43.44 8.68 -52.24
N ASP A 545 -42.95 9.89 -52.45
CA ASP A 545 -43.77 11.06 -52.84
C ASP A 545 -44.46 10.85 -54.21
N GLN A 546 -43.90 10.03 -55.10
CA GLN A 546 -44.55 9.65 -56.36
C GLN A 546 -45.62 8.55 -56.18
N SER A 547 -45.55 7.75 -55.11
CA SER A 547 -46.58 6.74 -54.78
C SER A 547 -47.68 7.24 -53.85
N ASP A 548 -47.42 8.24 -53.00
CA ASP A 548 -48.39 8.79 -52.04
C ASP A 548 -49.35 9.82 -52.65
N HIS A 549 -49.18 10.15 -53.93
CA HIS A 549 -50.23 10.84 -54.70
C HIS A 549 -51.42 9.94 -55.10
N ASN A 550 -51.53 8.72 -54.55
CA ASN A 550 -52.59 7.77 -54.88
C ASN A 550 -53.26 7.05 -53.71
N ILE A 551 -53.24 7.55 -52.46
CA ILE A 551 -54.27 7.21 -51.47
C ILE A 551 -54.53 8.44 -50.59
N SER A 552 -55.73 9.03 -50.74
CA SER A 552 -56.31 9.94 -49.75
C SER A 552 -57.32 9.20 -48.88
N ASN A 553 -57.29 9.55 -47.59
CA ASN A 553 -58.22 9.25 -46.50
C ASN A 553 -58.17 7.85 -45.85
N ILE A 554 -57.84 7.82 -44.54
CA ILE A 554 -58.71 7.38 -43.43
C ILE A 554 -58.05 7.70 -42.06
N THR A 555 -58.75 8.55 -41.29
CA THR A 555 -58.92 8.70 -39.82
C THR A 555 -57.78 8.63 -38.78
N ASN A 556 -57.79 9.66 -37.91
CA ASN A 556 -57.52 9.69 -36.46
C ASN A 556 -57.25 8.34 -35.75
N ASP A 557 -56.15 8.25 -35.01
CA ASP A 557 -56.22 8.08 -33.54
C ASP A 557 -54.89 8.42 -32.87
N GLY A 558 -54.98 9.00 -31.68
CA GLY A 558 -53.83 9.50 -30.92
C GLY A 558 -53.08 8.41 -30.15
N SER A 559 -51.80 8.67 -29.88
CA SER A 559 -51.19 8.38 -28.59
C SER A 559 -49.77 8.96 -28.54
N SER A 560 -49.53 9.70 -27.48
CA SER A 560 -48.23 10.17 -27.03
C SER A 560 -47.39 8.98 -26.58
N HIS A 561 -46.17 8.83 -27.11
CA HIS A 561 -45.15 8.08 -26.40
C HIS A 561 -43.86 8.87 -26.21
N ARG A 562 -43.60 9.07 -24.92
CA ARG A 562 -42.45 9.67 -24.26
C ARG A 562 -41.17 8.99 -24.71
N VAL A 563 -40.12 9.79 -24.83
CA VAL A 563 -38.73 9.42 -24.64
C VAL A 563 -38.64 8.66 -23.31
N SER A 564 -38.41 7.35 -23.37
CA SER A 564 -38.08 6.55 -22.20
C SER A 564 -36.56 6.52 -22.06
N ASP A 565 -36.08 7.25 -21.06
CA ASP A 565 -34.80 6.99 -20.42
C ASP A 565 -34.72 5.50 -20.05
N MET A 566 -33.78 4.76 -20.64
CA MET A 566 -33.36 3.48 -20.09
C MET A 566 -32.00 3.66 -19.41
N VAL A 567 -32.12 3.92 -18.12
CA VAL A 567 -31.08 3.83 -17.10
C VAL A 567 -30.60 2.38 -17.04
N PHE A 568 -29.27 2.21 -17.13
CA PHE A 568 -28.57 1.01 -16.72
C PHE A 568 -29.09 0.54 -15.36
N SER A 569 -29.80 -0.58 -15.34
CA SER A 569 -30.20 -1.25 -14.11
C SER A 569 -29.65 -2.69 -14.13
N PRO A 570 -29.04 -3.13 -13.02
CA PRO A 570 -28.43 -4.45 -12.89
C PRO A 570 -29.49 -5.50 -12.58
N ASN A 571 -29.32 -6.69 -13.15
CA ASN A 571 -29.79 -7.94 -12.56
C ASN A 571 -28.59 -8.88 -12.41
#